data_AF-A0A6I4YVZ5-F1
#
_entry.id   AF-A0A6I4YVZ5-F1
#
_cell.length_a   1.000
_cell.length_b   1.000
_cell.length_c   1.000
_cell.angle_alpha   90.00
_cell.angle_beta   90.00
_cell.angle_gamma   90.00
#
_symmetry.space_group_name_H-M   'P 1'
#
loop_
_entity.id
_entity.type
_entity.pdbx_description
1 polymer ?
#
loop_
_entity_poly.entity_id
_entity_poly.type
_entity_poly.pdbx_seq_one_letter_code
_entity_poly.pdbx_strand_id
1 'polypeptide(L)'
;GICTTLLGRRVRLPRGPWELARRSGATVVPLFLSRRGTRDQTVFIEEPFRVSPEGDREEAIGAAAQRWADVFGAHLRRDPGQWTVLEDFWKVHACG
;
A
#
# COMPACT_ATOMS: atom_id res chain seq x y z
N GLY A 1 -7.01 -1.10 -11.33
CA GLY A 1 -6.53 -0.68 -10.00
C GLY A 1 -7.64 0.03 -9.26
N ILE A 2 -7.41 0.37 -7.99
CA ILE A 2 -8.35 1.09 -7.14
C ILE A 2 -7.76 2.45 -6.76
N CYS A 3 -8.59 3.48 -6.77
CA CYS A 3 -8.13 4.84 -6.55
C CYS A 3 -8.05 5.15 -5.07
N THR A 4 -6.88 5.60 -4.65
CA THR A 4 -6.52 5.90 -3.27
C THR A 4 -5.84 7.28 -3.23
N THR A 5 -5.63 7.79 -2.03
CA THR A 5 -4.86 8.99 -1.80
C THR A 5 -3.52 8.59 -1.16
N LEU A 6 -2.41 8.87 -1.83
CA LEU A 6 -1.06 8.66 -1.31
C LEU A 6 -0.36 10.01 -1.23
N LEU A 7 0.09 10.40 -0.03
CA LEU A 7 0.75 11.68 0.20
C LEU A 7 -0.02 12.90 -0.37
N GLY A 8 -1.36 12.87 -0.27
CA GLY A 8 -2.24 13.94 -0.75
C GLY A 8 -2.53 13.93 -2.24
N ARG A 9 -2.00 12.97 -3.00
CA ARG A 9 -2.25 12.81 -4.44
C ARG A 9 -3.13 11.59 -4.72
N ARG A 10 -4.03 11.71 -5.71
CA ARG A 10 -4.89 10.60 -6.15
C ARG A 10 -4.10 9.66 -7.05
N VAL A 11 -3.97 8.40 -6.63
CA VAL A 11 -3.21 7.38 -7.34
C VAL A 11 -3.99 6.07 -7.45
N ARG A 12 -3.75 5.32 -8.53
CA ARG A 12 -4.37 4.04 -8.81
C ARG A 12 -3.46 2.89 -8.39
N LEU A 13 -3.74 2.29 -7.24
CA LEU A 13 -3.00 1.15 -6.71
C LEU A 13 -3.54 -0.19 -7.24
N PRO A 14 -2.74 -1.28 -7.19
CA PRO A 14 -3.21 -2.59 -7.59
C PRO A 14 -4.38 -3.06 -6.71
N ARG A 15 -5.36 -3.69 -7.35
CA ARG A 15 -6.56 -4.23 -6.69
C ARG A 15 -6.33 -5.65 -6.14
N GLY A 16 -5.53 -6.44 -6.85
CA GLY A 16 -5.38 -7.89 -6.65
C GLY A 16 -5.15 -8.32 -5.20
N PRO A 17 -4.23 -7.71 -4.44
CA PRO A 17 -3.95 -8.13 -3.05
C PRO A 17 -5.18 -8.06 -2.14
N TRP A 18 -5.97 -6.99 -2.25
CA TRP A 18 -7.15 -6.76 -1.40
C TRP A 18 -8.31 -7.67 -1.78
N GLU A 19 -8.47 -7.92 -3.09
CA GLU A 19 -9.46 -8.87 -3.59
C GLU A 19 -9.16 -10.29 -3.10
N LEU A 20 -7.89 -10.70 -3.18
CA LEU A 20 -7.45 -12.02 -2.73
C LEU A 20 -7.68 -12.18 -1.22
N ALA A 21 -7.25 -11.20 -0.42
CA ALA A 21 -7.43 -11.22 1.02
C ALA A 21 -8.91 -11.29 1.43
N ARG A 22 -9.79 -10.53 0.75
CA ARG A 22 -11.23 -10.58 1.01
C ARG A 22 -11.84 -11.93 0.70
N ARG A 23 -11.48 -12.53 -0.44
CA ARG A 23 -12.04 -13.82 -0.89
C ARG A 23 -11.60 -15.00 -0.04
N SER A 24 -10.36 -14.99 0.42
CA SER A 24 -9.80 -16.08 1.23
C SER A 24 -9.97 -15.87 2.73
N GLY A 25 -10.32 -14.66 3.18
CA GLY A 25 -10.28 -14.30 4.60
C GLY A 25 -8.86 -14.15 5.15
N ALA A 26 -7.84 -14.13 4.28
CA ALA A 26 -6.44 -14.01 4.71
C ALA A 26 -6.15 -12.67 5.38
N THR A 27 -5.30 -12.71 6.40
CA THR A 27 -4.76 -11.51 7.04
C THR A 27 -3.73 -10.85 6.11
N VAL A 28 -3.87 -9.55 5.92
CA VAL A 28 -2.87 -8.69 5.28
C VAL A 28 -1.87 -8.24 6.35
N VAL A 29 -0.59 -8.43 6.08
CA VAL A 29 0.51 -7.92 6.92
C VAL A 29 1.37 -6.99 6.06
N PRO A 30 1.26 -5.65 6.21
CA PRO A 30 2.10 -4.73 5.45
C PRO A 30 3.56 -4.84 5.91
N LEU A 31 4.46 -4.89 4.93
CA LEU A 31 5.88 -5.13 5.12
C LEU A 31 6.67 -4.13 4.28
N PHE A 32 7.68 -3.49 4.89
CA PHE A 32 8.55 -2.54 4.20
C PHE A 32 10.00 -2.83 4.53
N LEU A 33 10.88 -2.66 3.55
CA LEU A 33 12.31 -2.84 3.71
C LEU A 33 13.04 -1.51 3.50
N SER A 34 14.00 -1.24 4.37
CA SER A 34 14.90 -0.09 4.27
C SER A 34 16.33 -0.59 4.30
N ARG A 35 17.15 -0.14 3.34
CA ARG A 35 18.59 -0.37 3.36
C ARG A 35 19.25 0.55 4.37
N ARG A 36 20.12 0.01 5.21
CA ARG A 36 21.02 0.76 6.11
C ARG A 36 22.46 0.46 5.68
N GLY A 37 22.94 1.17 4.67
CA GLY A 37 24.25 0.87 4.06
C GLY A 37 24.22 -0.33 3.12
N THR A 38 25.37 -0.95 2.90
CA THR A 38 25.59 -1.94 1.81
C THR A 38 25.21 -3.37 2.17
N ARG A 39 25.16 -3.72 3.45
CA ARG A 39 24.88 -5.10 3.91
C ARG A 39 23.74 -5.22 4.92
N ASP A 40 23.22 -4.11 5.45
CA ASP A 40 22.18 -4.17 6.46
C ASP A 40 20.82 -3.74 5.90
N GLN A 41 19.80 -4.50 6.27
CA GLN A 41 18.41 -4.20 5.95
C GLN A 41 17.58 -4.19 7.23
N THR A 42 16.68 -3.21 7.33
CA THR A 42 15.66 -3.17 8.37
C THR A 42 14.33 -3.54 7.75
N VAL A 43 13.67 -4.54 8.32
CA VAL A 43 12.31 -4.93 7.97
C VAL A 43 11.35 -4.28 8.96
N PHE A 44 10.35 -3.59 8.44
CA PHE A 44 9.23 -3.06 9.21
C PHE A 44 8.03 -3.97 8.97
N ILE A 45 7.53 -4.56 10.05
CA ILE A 45 6.30 -5.36 10.07
C ILE A 45 5.24 -4.49 10.72
N GLU A 46 4.25 -4.08 9.95
CA GLU A 46 3.23 -3.14 10.40
C GLU A 46 1.99 -3.89 10.92
N GLU A 47 1.11 -3.15 11.59
CA GLU A 47 -0.10 -3.72 12.20
C GLU A 47 -0.93 -4.51 11.17
N PRO A 48 -1.15 -5.82 11.39
CA PRO A 48 -1.95 -6.65 10.50
C PRO A 48 -3.40 -6.18 10.40
N PHE A 49 -4.04 -6.50 9.28
CA PHE A 49 -5.47 -6.23 9.12
C PHE A 49 -6.15 -7.24 8.21
N ARG A 50 -7.48 -7.31 8.32
CA ARG A 50 -8.32 -8.11 7.44
C ARG A 50 -9.16 -7.20 6.56
N VAL A 51 -9.46 -7.68 5.35
CA VAL A 51 -10.43 -7.02 4.47
C VAL A 51 -11.80 -7.56 4.81
N SER A 52 -12.77 -6.68 5.06
CA SER A 52 -14.13 -7.08 5.43
C SER A 52 -14.75 -7.99 4.35
N PRO A 53 -15.22 -9.20 4.68
CA PRO A 53 -15.98 -10.02 3.76
C PRO A 53 -17.42 -9.52 3.59
N GLU A 54 -17.91 -8.76 4.57
CA GLU A 54 -19.26 -8.20 4.61
C GLU A 54 -19.30 -6.81 3.96
N GLY A 55 -20.50 -6.39 3.55
CA GLY A 55 -20.74 -5.08 2.95
C GLY A 55 -20.35 -4.97 1.48
N ASP A 56 -20.30 -3.74 0.99
CA ASP A 56 -19.96 -3.46 -0.40
C ASP A 56 -18.50 -3.86 -0.72
N ARG A 57 -18.35 -4.50 -1.88
CA ARG A 57 -17.05 -5.04 -2.31
C ARG A 57 -16.07 -3.93 -2.67
N GLU A 58 -16.52 -2.88 -3.34
CA GLU A 58 -15.64 -1.77 -3.76
C GLU A 58 -15.20 -0.96 -2.55
N GLU A 59 -16.10 -0.70 -1.61
CA GLU A 59 -15.79 -0.01 -0.36
C GLU A 59 -14.76 -0.78 0.47
N ALA A 60 -14.94 -2.09 0.66
CA ALA A 60 -14.02 -2.91 1.44
C ALA A 60 -12.60 -2.94 0.83
N ILE A 61 -12.50 -3.08 -0.49
CA ILE A 61 -11.22 -3.09 -1.21
C ILE A 61 -10.60 -1.69 -1.20
N GLY A 62 -11.42 -0.64 -1.33
CA GLY A 62 -10.98 0.75 -1.27
C GLY A 62 -10.39 1.10 0.09
N ALA A 63 -11.08 0.74 1.17
CA ALA A 63 -10.63 0.94 2.53
C ALA A 63 -9.32 0.19 2.82
N ALA A 64 -9.20 -1.07 2.37
CA ALA A 64 -7.98 -1.87 2.53
C ALA A 64 -6.78 -1.24 1.78
N ALA A 65 -6.99 -0.84 0.52
CA ALA A 65 -5.97 -0.19 -0.29
C ALA A 65 -5.55 1.17 0.30
N GLN A 66 -6.52 1.96 0.78
CA GLN A 66 -6.24 3.25 1.41
C GLN A 66 -5.45 3.08 2.71
N ARG A 67 -5.85 2.14 3.56
CA ARG A 67 -5.11 1.83 4.80
C ARG A 67 -3.65 1.49 4.50
N TRP A 68 -3.39 0.66 3.49
CA TRP A 68 -2.01 0.37 3.08
C TRP A 68 -1.29 1.61 2.53
N ALA A 69 -1.97 2.43 1.72
CA ALA A 69 -1.40 3.66 1.17
C ALA A 69 -0.99 4.65 2.29
N ASP A 70 -1.77 4.73 3.38
CA ASP A 70 -1.47 5.60 4.52
C ASP A 70 -0.19 5.14 5.24
N VAL A 71 -0.07 3.84 5.51
CA VAL A 71 1.12 3.23 6.11
C VAL A 71 2.33 3.40 5.21
N PHE A 72 2.19 3.10 3.92
CA PHE A 72 3.26 3.31 2.94
C PHE A 72 3.70 4.78 2.87
N GLY A 73 2.74 5.70 2.86
CA GLY A 73 2.99 7.14 2.91
C GLY A 73 3.78 7.57 4.16
N ALA A 74 3.54 6.95 5.31
CA ALA A 74 4.33 7.20 6.52
C ALA A 74 5.80 6.77 6.34
N HIS A 75 6.06 5.59 5.75
CA HIS A 75 7.43 5.15 5.43
C HIS A 75 8.12 6.05 4.41
N LEU A 76 7.41 6.46 3.35
CA LEU A 76 7.94 7.37 2.34
C LEU A 76 8.29 8.74 2.93
N ARG A 77 7.48 9.28 3.83
CA ARG A 77 7.82 10.54 4.52
C ARG A 77 9.05 10.41 5.40
N ARG A 78 9.23 9.25 6.03
CA ARG A 78 10.37 8.98 6.92
C ARG A 78 11.69 8.86 6.15
N ASP A 79 11.70 8.12 5.04
CA ASP A 79 12.89 7.94 4.21
C ASP A 79 12.51 7.76 2.73
N PRO A 80 12.32 8.86 1.98
CA PRO A 80 11.87 8.80 0.59
C PRO A 80 12.90 8.16 -0.34
N GLY A 81 14.20 8.17 0.02
CA GLY A 81 15.27 7.60 -0.78
C GLY A 81 15.25 6.07 -0.86
N GLN A 82 14.49 5.41 0.00
CA GLN A 82 14.29 3.94 -0.07
C GLN A 82 13.34 3.53 -1.17
N TRP A 83 12.55 4.46 -1.71
CA TRP A 83 11.61 4.16 -2.76
C TRP A 83 12.29 4.08 -4.11
N THR A 84 12.62 2.86 -4.53
CA THR A 84 13.37 2.59 -5.77
C THR A 84 12.45 2.53 -7.00
N VAL A 85 11.62 3.55 -7.18
CA VAL A 85 10.78 3.71 -8.38
C VAL A 85 11.42 4.77 -9.26
N LEU A 86 11.80 4.38 -10.48
CA LEU A 86 12.53 5.24 -11.43
C LEU A 86 11.60 5.93 -12.44
N GLU A 87 10.37 5.44 -12.59
CA GLU A 87 9.35 6.09 -13.40
C GLU A 87 8.74 7.29 -12.65
N ASP A 88 8.13 8.21 -13.39
CA ASP A 88 7.28 9.24 -12.79
C ASP A 88 6.00 8.59 -12.25
N PHE A 89 6.09 8.07 -11.03
CA PHE A 89 5.03 7.33 -10.37
C PHE A 89 3.72 8.12 -10.35
N TRP A 90 3.79 9.43 -10.10
CA TRP A 90 2.61 10.26 -9.96
C TRP A 90 1.88 10.45 -11.29
N LYS A 91 2.61 10.45 -12.41
CA LYS A 91 2.03 10.51 -13.75
C LYS A 91 1.52 9.15 -14.21
N VAL A 92 2.32 8.09 -14.04
CA VAL A 92 2.00 6.73 -14.51
C VAL A 92 0.81 6.16 -13.76
N HIS A 93 0.74 6.42 -12.45
CA HIS A 93 -0.29 5.87 -11.57
C HIS A 93 -1.34 6.90 -11.16
N ALA A 94 -1.49 8.01 -11.90
CA ALA A 94 -2.56 8.97 -11.64
C ALA A 94 -3.93 8.28 -11.62
N CYS A 95 -4.84 8.76 -10.76
CA CYS A 95 -6.25 8.42 -10.84
C CYS A 95 -7.11 9.67 -10.92
N GLY A 96 -7.76 9.85 -12.08
CA GLY A 96 -8.45 11.08 -12.45
C GLY A 96 -7.49 11.97 -13.20
#